data_AF-A0A7K6JTU8-F1
#
_entry.id   AF-A0A7K6JTU8-F1
#
_cell.length_a   1.000
_cell.length_b   1.000
_cell.length_c   1.000
_cell.angle_alpha   90.00
_cell.angle_beta   90.00
_cell.angle_gamma   90.00
#
_symmetry.space_group_name_H-M   'P 1'
#
loop_
_entity.id
_entity.type
_entity.pdbx_description
1 polymer ?
#
loop_
_entity_poly.entity_id
_entity_poly.type
_entity_poly.pdbx_seq_one_letter_code
_entity_poly.pdbx_strand_id
1 'polypeptide(L)' 'RVVRKSIARVLTVINQTQKENLRKFYKGKKYKPLDLRPKKTRAMRRRLNKHEENLKTKKQQRKERLYPARKFAIKA' A
#
# COMPACT_ATOMS: atom_id res chain seq x y z
N ARG A 1 37.86 -10.18 14.12
CA ARG A 1 37.23 -9.70 12.86
C ARG A 1 36.24 -10.71 12.26
N VAL A 2 36.49 -12.03 12.39
CA VAL A 2 35.61 -13.12 11.91
C VAL A 2 34.39 -13.36 12.83
N VAL A 3 34.63 -13.57 14.13
CA VAL A 3 33.58 -13.93 15.12
C VAL A 3 32.47 -12.86 15.25
N ARG A 4 32.83 -11.58 15.26
CA ARG A 4 31.84 -10.48 15.30
C ARG A 4 30.89 -10.51 14.10
N LYS A 5 31.40 -10.84 12.92
CA LYS A 5 30.59 -10.90 11.70
C LYS A 5 29.75 -12.18 11.65
N SER A 6 30.24 -13.32 12.15
CA SER A 6 29.40 -14.53 12.26
C SER A 6 28.26 -14.36 13.25
N ILE A 7 28.51 -13.76 14.43
CA ILE A 7 27.46 -13.44 15.40
C ILE A 7 26.39 -12.55 14.77
N ALA A 8 26.80 -11.48 14.08
CA ALA A 8 25.86 -10.59 13.40
C ALA A 8 25.04 -11.31 12.30
N ARG A 9 25.66 -12.23 11.55
CA ARG A 9 24.95 -13.04 10.53
C ARG A 9 23.87 -13.91 11.18
N VAL A 10 24.21 -14.64 12.25
CA VAL A 10 23.25 -15.51 12.97
C VAL A 10 22.08 -14.69 13.50
N LEU A 11 22.34 -13.56 14.17
CA LEU A 11 21.29 -12.66 14.66
C LEU A 11 20.40 -12.10 13.55
N THR A 12 20.97 -11.83 12.38
CA THR A 12 20.21 -11.34 11.22
C THR A 12 19.20 -12.40 10.75
N VAL A 13 19.63 -13.66 10.64
CA VAL A 13 18.74 -14.78 10.24
C VAL A 13 17.62 -14.99 11.26
N ILE A 14 17.95 -14.96 12.55
CA ILE A 14 16.94 -15.06 13.63
C ILE A 14 15.91 -13.94 13.52
N ASN A 15 16.35 -12.69 13.33
CA ASN A 15 15.45 -11.54 13.21
C ASN A 15 14.59 -11.59 11.94
N GLN A 16 15.15 -12.06 10.81
CA GLN A 16 14.41 -12.22 9.56
C GLN A 16 13.28 -13.25 9.71
N THR A 17 13.61 -14.45 10.20
CA THR A 17 12.64 -15.54 10.38
C THR A 17 11.54 -15.18 11.39
N GLN A 18 11.89 -14.56 12.53
CA GLN A 18 10.93 -14.07 13.50
C GLN A 18 9.98 -13.04 12.87
N LYS A 19 10.51 -12.07 12.13
CA LYS A 19 9.70 -11.02 11.51
C LYS A 19 8.79 -11.56 10.42
N GLU A 20 9.23 -12.54 9.64
CA GLU A 20 8.39 -13.24 8.67
C GLU A 20 7.23 -13.98 9.34
N ASN A 21 7.49 -14.70 10.43
CA ASN A 21 6.45 -15.40 11.18
C ASN A 21 5.43 -14.42 11.79
N LEU A 22 5.89 -13.29 12.33
CA LEU A 22 5.00 -12.21 12.79
C LEU A 22 4.16 -11.61 11.64
N ARG A 23 4.74 -11.41 10.45
CA ARG A 23 4.00 -10.94 9.27
C ARG A 23 2.93 -11.94 8.84
N LYS A 24 3.22 -13.25 8.90
CA LYS A 24 2.25 -14.31 8.62
C LYS A 24 1.12 -14.29 9.65
N PHE A 25 1.44 -14.21 10.94
CA PHE A 25 0.45 -14.17 12.03
C PHE A 25 -0.48 -12.95 11.99
N TYR A 26 0.04 -11.77 11.63
CA TYR A 26 -0.75 -10.53 11.49
C TYR A 26 -1.29 -10.32 10.07
N LYS A 27 -1.19 -11.30 9.16
CA LYS A 27 -1.81 -11.23 7.85
C LYS A 27 -3.34 -11.21 8.02
N GLY A 28 -4.04 -10.35 7.29
CA GLY A 28 -5.50 -10.20 7.37
C GLY A 28 -6.05 -9.47 8.61
N LYS A 29 -5.32 -9.39 9.72
CA LYS A 29 -5.77 -8.65 10.92
C LYS A 29 -5.88 -7.14 10.66
N LYS A 30 -6.98 -6.53 11.13
CA LYS A 30 -7.26 -5.09 11.02
C LYS A 30 -6.17 -4.25 11.68
N TYR A 31 -5.77 -4.61 12.89
CA TYR A 31 -4.76 -3.90 13.67
C TYR A 31 -3.44 -4.66 13.65
N LYS A 32 -2.39 -3.98 13.19
CA LYS A 32 -1.01 -4.49 13.19
C LYS A 32 -0.11 -3.56 14.01
N PRO A 33 0.91 -4.13 14.69
CA PRO A 33 2.01 -3.38 15.27
C PRO A 33 2.63 -2.37 14.29
N LEU A 34 3.11 -1.23 14.79
CA LEU A 34 3.59 -0.10 13.97
C LEU A 34 4.78 -0.45 13.07
N ASP A 35 5.64 -1.35 13.54
CA ASP A 35 6.84 -1.87 12.86
C ASP A 35 6.53 -2.78 11.66
N LEU A 36 5.35 -3.41 11.64
CA LEU A 36 4.88 -4.24 10.53
C LEU A 36 4.09 -3.45 9.48
N ARG A 37 3.69 -2.20 9.78
CA ARG A 37 2.97 -1.33 8.85
C ARG A 37 3.86 -0.89 7.69
N PRO A 38 3.28 -0.55 6.53
CA PRO A 38 4.05 0.02 5.43
C PRO A 38 4.77 1.30 5.85
N LYS A 39 6.08 1.37 5.58
CA LYS A 39 6.89 2.57 5.82
C LYS A 39 6.70 3.53 4.63
N LYS A 40 5.82 4.51 4.81
CA LYS A 40 5.56 5.61 3.86
C LYS A 40 5.73 6.94 4.58
N THR A 41 5.76 8.06 3.84
CA THR A 41 5.74 9.39 4.43
C THR A 41 4.46 9.63 5.23
N ARG A 42 4.50 10.55 6.20
CA ARG A 42 3.32 10.91 7.01
C ARG A 42 2.17 11.38 6.12
N ALA A 43 2.47 12.22 5.12
CA ALA A 43 1.50 12.71 4.14
C ALA A 43 0.80 11.56 3.39
N MET A 44 1.57 10.59 2.88
CA MET A 44 1.01 9.41 2.18
C MET A 44 0.18 8.48 3.06
N ARG A 45 0.37 8.50 4.38
CA ARG A 45 -0.46 7.72 5.33
C ARG A 45 -1.77 8.43 5.68
N ARG A 46 -1.84 9.75 5.51
CA ARG A 46 -3.00 10.59 5.87
C ARG A 46 -3.91 10.89 4.69
N ARG A 47 -3.42 10.80 3.45
CA ARG A 47 -4.25 10.92 2.24
C ARG A 47 -5.33 9.84 2.19
N LEU A 48 -6.35 10.10 1.38
CA LEU A 48 -7.43 9.17 1.08
C LEU A 48 -6.91 7.86 0.47
N ASN A 49 -7.70 6.80 0.63
CA ASN A 49 -7.42 5.55 -0.06
C ASN A 49 -7.92 5.62 -1.52
N LYS A 50 -7.40 4.76 -2.39
CA LYS A 50 -7.79 4.75 -3.81
C LYS A 50 -9.28 4.50 -4.05
N HIS A 51 -9.94 3.79 -3.15
CA HIS A 51 -11.38 3.53 -3.27
C HIS A 51 -12.16 4.82 -3.02
N GLU A 52 -11.87 5.51 -1.91
CA GLU A 52 -12.42 6.82 -1.54
C GLU A 52 -12.13 7.88 -2.60
N GLU A 53 -10.89 7.95 -3.11
CA GLU A 53 -10.50 8.87 -4.18
C GLU A 53 -11.33 8.69 -5.45
N ASN A 54 -11.77 7.46 -5.74
CA ASN A 54 -12.54 7.12 -6.93
C ASN A 54 -14.06 7.08 -6.68
N LEU A 55 -14.54 7.36 -5.47
CA LEU A 55 -15.97 7.39 -5.19
C LEU A 55 -16.63 8.51 -5.99
N LYS A 56 -17.66 8.15 -6.75
CA LYS A 56 -18.48 9.09 -7.53
C LYS A 56 -19.93 9.00 -7.09
N THR A 57 -20.61 10.13 -7.05
CA THR A 57 -22.04 10.17 -6.76
C THR A 57 -22.85 9.49 -7.87
N LYS A 58 -24.03 8.95 -7.55
CA LYS A 58 -24.93 8.34 -8.56
C LYS A 58 -25.27 9.33 -9.69
N LYS A 59 -25.42 10.62 -9.36
CA LYS A 59 -25.65 11.71 -10.32
C LYS A 59 -24.47 11.88 -11.28
N GLN A 60 -23.24 11.89 -10.77
CA GLN A 60 -22.04 11.99 -11.59
C GLN A 60 -21.87 10.78 -12.50
N GLN A 61 -22.02 9.56 -11.96
CA GLN A 61 -21.94 8.32 -12.76
C GLN A 61 -22.95 8.32 -13.91
N ARG A 62 -24.19 8.76 -13.64
CA ARG A 62 -25.21 8.93 -14.69
C ARG A 62 -24.74 9.93 -15.75
N LYS A 63 -24.25 11.11 -15.35
CA LYS A 63 -23.77 12.13 -16.29
C LYS A 63 -22.61 11.62 -17.17
N GLU A 64 -21.62 10.97 -16.56
CA GLU A 64 -20.47 10.40 -17.27
C GLU A 64 -20.88 9.31 -18.27
N ARG A 65 -21.89 8.49 -17.91
CA ARG A 65 -22.44 7.48 -18.81
C ARG A 65 -23.20 8.09 -19.99
N LEU A 66 -24.01 9.13 -19.75
CA LEU A 66 -24.79 9.78 -20.81
C LEU A 66 -23.91 10.62 -21.75
N TYR A 67 -22.92 11.32 -21.20
CA TYR A 67 -22.11 12.29 -21.94
C TYR A 67 -20.61 12.00 -21.80
N PRO A 68 -20.13 10.88 -22.37
CA PRO A 68 -18.70 10.61 -22.40
C PRO A 68 -17.98 11.62 -23.29
N ALA A 69 -16.76 12.02 -22.89
CA ALA A 69 -15.90 12.84 -23.73
C ALA A 69 -15.56 12.03 -25.00
N ARG A 70 -15.97 12.56 -26.16
CA ARG A 70 -15.71 11.93 -27.45
C ARG A 70 -14.43 12.50 -28.03
N LYS A 71 -13.62 11.64 -28.64
CA LYS A 71 -12.51 12.05 -29.49
C LYS A 71 -13.06 12.38 -30.86
N PHE A 72 -12.82 13.59 -31.36
CA PHE A 72 -13.22 14.02 -32.70
C PHE A 72 -12.08 14.79 -33.38
N ALA A 73 -12.17 14.92 -34.69
CA ALA A 73 -11.27 15.74 -35.51
C ALA A 73 -12.12 16.54 -36.49
N ILE A 74 -11.63 17.72 -36.87
CA ILE A 74 -12.28 18.59 -37.86
C ILE A 74 -11.46 18.46 -39.14
N LYS A 75 -12.14 18.17 -40.24
CA LYS A 75 -11.53 18.16 -41.57
C LYS A 75 -11.33 19.61 -42.03
N ALA A 76 -10.18 19.91 -42.61
CA ALA A 76 -9.92 21.17 -43.31
C ALA A 76 -10.67 21.20 -44.65
#